data_AF-A0A831RQR1-F1
#
_entry.id   AF-A0A831RQR1-F1
#
_cell.length_a   1.000
_cell.length_b   1.000
_cell.length_c   1.000
_cell.angle_alpha   90.00
_cell.angle_beta   90.00
_cell.angle_gamma   90.00
#
_symmetry.space_group_name_H-M   'P 1'
#
loop_
_entity.id
_entity.type
_entity.pdbx_description
1 polymer ?
#
loop_
_entity_poly.entity_id
_entity_poly.type
_entity_poly.pdbx_seq_one_letter_code
_entity_poly.pdbx_strand_id
1 'polypeptide(L)'
;MATTNEKGFHIAWEQIEKLGEEAPGRIDSYRAEKLAGLDRVTRSRLVQSRRERARLEFKHGSGAQAVLEADRRMAGQHRLLVAARMERARTVAPRPQRLAGAWILHGHVRNRDGLAAVGAVVALYPDAEGRQEALVETRSDSSGYYRLQYSRPQWEKLVAAASGGAATTGEEAGGTVLHSNAAAGEEEGTTRHRPEAEGRGHRLAAGLRINTRARELFAREPVHVGARPDGGSVTMAAAPLYPAPSMITYRDLVLEQTGLGGAACALRTRHLGNSGTRELHDLEHESSGCRIEQIRPDHRVYFRNEKEAAALGYDYCAYCYGKSRSKR
;
A
#
# COMPACT_ATOMS: atom_id res chain seq x y z
N MET A 1 -25.19 -8.48 47.22
CA MET A 1 -23.95 -8.23 46.46
C MET A 1 -23.86 -9.26 45.36
N ALA A 2 -24.13 -8.88 44.11
CA ALA A 2 -24.09 -9.79 42.97
C ALA A 2 -22.67 -9.78 42.39
N THR A 3 -22.01 -10.93 42.41
CA THR A 3 -20.72 -11.13 41.75
C THR A 3 -20.93 -11.18 40.25
N THR A 4 -20.53 -10.13 39.55
CA THR A 4 -20.47 -10.13 38.08
C THR A 4 -19.44 -11.16 37.65
N ASN A 5 -19.94 -12.28 37.15
CA ASN A 5 -19.16 -13.37 36.59
C ASN A 5 -18.55 -12.87 35.28
N GLU A 6 -17.37 -12.24 35.35
CA GLU A 6 -16.54 -11.90 34.20
C GLU A 6 -16.07 -13.20 33.55
N LYS A 7 -16.92 -13.80 32.72
CA LYS A 7 -16.52 -14.83 31.77
C LYS A 7 -15.64 -14.14 30.73
N GLY A 8 -14.36 -13.98 31.05
CA GLY A 8 -13.34 -13.67 30.07
C GLY A 8 -13.45 -14.68 28.93
N PHE A 9 -13.57 -14.19 27.70
CA PHE A 9 -13.51 -15.03 26.52
C PHE A 9 -12.09 -15.58 26.41
N HIS A 10 -11.84 -16.74 27.02
CA HIS A 10 -10.61 -17.50 26.81
C HIS A 10 -10.77 -18.31 25.53
N ILE A 11 -10.09 -17.89 24.47
CA ILE A 11 -9.92 -18.71 23.27
C ILE A 11 -8.74 -19.64 23.56
N ALA A 12 -8.99 -20.96 23.57
CA ALA A 12 -7.93 -21.94 23.80
C ALA A 12 -6.94 -21.92 22.62
N TRP A 13 -5.66 -22.19 22.87
CA TRP A 13 -4.62 -22.14 21.84
C TRP A 13 -4.92 -23.11 20.69
N GLU A 14 -5.48 -24.27 21.01
CA GLU A 14 -5.89 -25.31 20.06
C GLU A 14 -7.01 -24.80 19.12
N GLN A 15 -7.87 -23.88 19.58
CA GLN A 15 -8.88 -23.24 18.73
C GLN A 15 -8.24 -22.24 17.76
N ILE A 16 -7.16 -21.57 18.17
CA ILE A 16 -6.39 -20.66 17.31
C ILE A 16 -5.66 -21.45 16.24
N GLU A 17 -5.01 -22.56 16.59
CA GLU A 17 -4.35 -23.47 15.64
C GLU A 17 -5.34 -24.04 14.63
N LYS A 18 -6.48 -24.56 15.11
CA LYS A 18 -7.54 -25.10 14.25
C LYS A 18 -8.12 -24.03 13.31
N LEU A 19 -8.32 -22.80 13.78
CA LEU A 19 -8.73 -21.67 12.93
C LEU A 19 -7.65 -21.29 11.89
N GLY A 20 -6.37 -21.44 12.25
CA GLY A 20 -5.23 -21.19 11.36
C GLY A 20 -5.09 -22.24 10.25
N GLU A 21 -5.37 -23.50 10.57
CA GLU A 21 -5.32 -24.62 9.62
C GLU A 21 -6.53 -24.65 8.68
N GLU A 22 -7.74 -24.38 9.19
CA GLU A 22 -8.98 -24.59 8.42
C GLU A 22 -9.25 -23.53 7.35
N ALA A 23 -8.67 -22.32 7.45
CA ALA A 23 -8.60 -21.36 6.33
C ALA A 23 -7.84 -20.09 6.71
N PRO A 24 -6.56 -19.95 6.34
CA PRO A 24 -5.83 -18.67 6.46
C PRO A 24 -6.61 -17.48 5.87
N GLY A 25 -7.35 -17.71 4.78
CA GLY A 25 -8.19 -16.69 4.14
C GLY A 25 -9.37 -16.21 5.00
N ARG A 26 -9.88 -17.03 5.93
CA ARG A 26 -10.97 -16.61 6.86
C ARG A 26 -10.46 -15.63 7.90
N ILE A 27 -9.26 -15.85 8.44
CA ILE A 27 -8.64 -14.96 9.43
C ILE A 27 -8.41 -13.57 8.82
N ASP A 28 -7.81 -13.52 7.62
CA ASP A 28 -7.55 -12.26 6.94
C ASP A 28 -8.85 -11.52 6.57
N SER A 29 -9.88 -12.25 6.12
CA SER A 29 -11.20 -11.66 5.83
C SER A 29 -11.85 -11.07 7.08
N TYR A 30 -11.85 -11.79 8.19
CA TYR A 30 -12.38 -11.30 9.47
C TYR A 30 -11.59 -10.09 9.98
N ARG A 31 -10.25 -10.15 9.88
CA ARG A 31 -9.36 -9.05 10.26
C ARG A 31 -9.64 -7.80 9.41
N ALA A 32 -9.79 -7.95 8.10
CA ALA A 32 -10.13 -6.87 7.18
C ALA A 32 -11.49 -6.23 7.54
N GLU A 33 -12.49 -7.03 7.93
CA GLU A 33 -13.80 -6.55 8.38
C GLU A 33 -13.68 -5.72 9.67
N LYS A 34 -12.95 -6.20 10.67
CA LYS A 34 -12.74 -5.46 11.93
C LYS A 34 -11.97 -4.15 11.71
N LEU A 35 -10.95 -4.17 10.86
CA LEU A 35 -10.22 -2.97 10.46
C LEU A 35 -11.11 -1.98 9.71
N ALA A 36 -12.05 -2.45 8.88
CA ALA A 36 -13.06 -1.60 8.24
C ALA A 36 -14.03 -0.98 9.27
N GLY A 37 -14.39 -1.71 10.33
CA GLY A 37 -15.11 -1.17 11.49
C GLY A 37 -14.34 -0.04 12.18
N LEU A 38 -13.05 -0.27 12.46
CA LEU A 38 -12.17 0.71 13.11
C LEU A 38 -11.97 1.96 12.25
N ASP A 39 -11.84 1.83 10.93
CA ASP A 39 -11.77 2.95 9.99
C ASP A 39 -13.03 3.82 10.08
N ARG A 40 -14.23 3.21 10.10
CA ARG A 40 -15.51 3.93 10.23
C ARG A 40 -15.59 4.72 11.54
N VAL A 41 -15.26 4.09 12.67
CA VAL A 41 -15.30 4.74 14.00
C VAL A 41 -14.29 5.88 14.08
N THR A 42 -13.06 5.65 13.64
CA THR A 42 -11.99 6.68 13.68
C THR A 42 -12.33 7.85 12.77
N ARG A 43 -12.92 7.60 11.59
CA ARG A 43 -13.41 8.65 10.69
C ARG A 43 -14.52 9.48 11.33
N SER A 44 -15.47 8.85 12.01
CA SER A 44 -16.53 9.55 12.75
C SER A 44 -15.95 10.45 13.85
N ARG A 45 -15.01 9.92 14.65
CA ARG A 45 -14.29 10.69 15.68
C ARG A 45 -13.55 11.88 15.10
N LEU A 46 -12.86 11.70 13.96
CA LEU A 46 -12.15 12.78 13.29
C LEU A 46 -13.12 13.90 12.84
N VAL A 47 -14.33 13.57 12.38
CA VAL A 47 -15.37 14.55 12.06
C VAL A 47 -15.84 15.29 13.32
N GLN A 48 -16.08 14.58 14.41
CA GLN A 48 -16.46 15.19 15.69
C GLN A 48 -15.36 16.15 16.20
N SER A 49 -14.10 15.73 16.17
CA SER A 49 -12.97 16.56 16.60
C SER A 49 -12.82 17.81 15.72
N ARG A 50 -13.09 17.73 14.41
CA ARG A 50 -13.11 18.91 13.54
C ARG A 50 -14.19 19.92 13.95
N ARG A 51 -15.40 19.44 14.24
CA ARG A 51 -16.51 20.30 14.70
C ARG A 51 -16.19 20.93 16.06
N GLU A 52 -15.57 20.18 16.97
CA GLU A 52 -15.10 20.69 18.25
C GLU A 52 -14.03 21.77 18.08
N ARG A 53 -12.99 21.51 17.27
CA ARG A 53 -11.96 22.48 16.91
C ARG A 53 -12.57 23.78 16.39
N ALA A 54 -13.47 23.70 15.40
CA ALA A 54 -14.12 24.87 14.81
C ALA A 54 -14.92 25.69 15.86
N ARG A 55 -15.65 25.01 16.76
CA ARG A 55 -16.35 25.69 17.88
C ARG A 55 -15.39 26.38 18.84
N LEU A 56 -14.27 25.75 19.17
CA LEU A 56 -13.25 26.33 20.06
C LEU A 56 -12.55 27.51 19.40
N GLU A 57 -12.23 27.41 18.11
CA GLU A 57 -11.63 28.47 17.30
C GLU A 57 -12.56 29.68 17.22
N PHE A 58 -13.85 29.47 16.97
CA PHE A 58 -14.84 30.56 16.99
C PHE A 58 -14.93 31.25 18.36
N LYS A 59 -14.88 30.48 19.47
CA LYS A 59 -15.07 31.01 20.82
C LYS A 59 -13.82 31.68 21.40
N HIS A 60 -12.65 31.14 21.11
CA HIS A 60 -11.39 31.50 21.79
C HIS A 60 -10.31 32.03 20.85
N GLY A 61 -10.53 31.99 19.53
CA GLY A 61 -9.52 32.31 18.52
C GLY A 61 -8.61 31.11 18.20
N SER A 62 -7.97 31.15 17.03
CA SER A 62 -7.15 30.06 16.49
C SER A 62 -5.88 29.77 17.29
N GLY A 63 -5.35 30.76 18.02
CA GLY A 63 -4.14 30.62 18.85
C GLY A 63 -4.40 30.10 20.27
N ALA A 64 -5.66 29.88 20.66
CA ALA A 64 -5.98 29.44 22.01
C ALA A 64 -5.47 28.02 22.29
N GLN A 65 -4.98 27.77 23.51
CA GLN A 65 -4.48 26.46 23.93
C GLN A 65 -5.48 25.33 23.68
N ALA A 66 -6.77 25.57 23.88
CA ALA A 66 -7.83 24.60 23.62
C ALA A 66 -7.91 24.17 22.14
N VAL A 67 -7.65 25.09 21.20
CA VAL A 67 -7.62 24.79 19.76
C VAL A 67 -6.40 23.95 19.43
N LEU A 68 -5.23 24.30 19.96
CA LEU A 68 -4.00 23.53 19.78
C LEU A 68 -4.12 22.10 20.32
N GLU A 69 -4.82 21.91 21.44
CA GLU A 69 -5.12 20.58 21.98
C GLU A 69 -6.11 19.79 21.11
N ALA A 70 -7.13 20.45 20.56
CA ALA A 70 -8.02 19.84 19.58
C ALA A 70 -7.26 19.41 18.31
N ASP A 71 -6.32 20.22 17.82
CA ASP A 71 -5.46 19.90 16.68
C ASP A 71 -4.58 18.67 16.96
N ARG A 72 -3.96 18.59 18.15
CA ARG A 72 -3.18 17.40 18.55
C ARG A 72 -4.04 16.14 18.59
N ARG A 73 -5.27 16.23 19.13
CA ARG A 73 -6.24 15.12 19.14
C ARG A 73 -6.61 14.71 17.72
N MET A 74 -6.90 15.67 16.84
CA MET A 74 -7.20 15.42 15.43
C MET A 74 -6.05 14.74 14.70
N ALA A 75 -4.82 15.19 14.90
CA ALA A 75 -3.62 14.57 14.33
C ALA A 75 -3.43 13.13 14.85
N GLY A 76 -3.71 12.87 16.12
CA GLY A 76 -3.73 11.51 16.70
C GLY A 76 -4.76 10.60 16.01
N GLN A 77 -6.01 11.07 15.88
CA GLN A 77 -7.07 10.32 15.19
C GLN A 77 -6.75 10.09 13.71
N HIS A 78 -6.15 11.08 13.05
CA HIS A 78 -5.73 10.94 11.66
C HIS A 78 -4.65 9.87 11.50
N ARG A 79 -3.62 9.84 12.36
CA ARG A 79 -2.59 8.79 12.35
C ARG A 79 -3.19 7.39 12.56
N LEU A 80 -4.14 7.24 13.48
CA LEU A 80 -4.85 5.97 13.68
C LEU A 80 -5.66 5.55 12.46
N LEU A 81 -6.30 6.51 11.78
CA LEU A 81 -7.04 6.26 10.55
C LEU A 81 -6.11 5.75 9.43
N VAL A 82 -4.97 6.41 9.26
CA VAL A 82 -3.93 6.03 8.29
C VAL A 82 -3.44 4.61 8.59
N ALA A 83 -3.07 4.32 9.84
CA ALA A 83 -2.59 3.01 10.25
C ALA A 83 -3.64 1.90 10.02
N ALA A 84 -4.90 2.14 10.39
CA ALA A 84 -5.98 1.17 10.18
C ALA A 84 -6.20 0.85 8.70
N ARG A 85 -6.09 1.86 7.82
CA ARG A 85 -6.20 1.66 6.37
C ARG A 85 -5.03 0.90 5.78
N MET A 86 -3.82 1.22 6.21
CA MET A 86 -2.61 0.50 5.78
C MET A 86 -2.71 -0.97 6.15
N GLU A 87 -3.11 -1.27 7.38
CA GLU A 87 -3.25 -2.65 7.83
C GLU A 87 -4.38 -3.38 7.10
N ARG A 88 -5.51 -2.70 6.85
CA ARG A 88 -6.60 -3.29 6.07
C ARG A 88 -6.13 -3.65 4.67
N ALA A 89 -5.38 -2.77 4.01
CA ALA A 89 -4.90 -3.03 2.67
C ALA A 89 -3.95 -4.23 2.64
N ARG A 90 -3.05 -4.34 3.63
CA ARG A 90 -2.19 -5.53 3.80
C ARG A 90 -2.99 -6.82 3.91
N THR A 91 -4.05 -6.82 4.70
CA THR A 91 -4.89 -8.01 4.89
C THR A 91 -5.69 -8.42 3.64
N VAL A 92 -5.94 -7.48 2.73
CA VAL A 92 -6.68 -7.74 1.49
C VAL A 92 -5.74 -7.97 0.30
N ALA A 93 -4.44 -7.70 0.47
CA ALA A 93 -3.46 -7.84 -0.60
C ALA A 93 -3.37 -9.30 -1.08
N PRO A 94 -3.27 -9.55 -2.39
CA PRO A 94 -3.08 -10.90 -2.91
C PRO A 94 -1.83 -11.54 -2.32
N ARG A 95 -1.95 -12.76 -1.79
CA ARG A 95 -0.81 -13.51 -1.27
C ARG A 95 0.04 -14.01 -2.44
N PRO A 96 1.28 -13.53 -2.64
CA PRO A 96 2.12 -14.03 -3.70
C PRO A 96 2.47 -15.50 -3.44
N GLN A 97 2.40 -16.32 -4.48
CA GLN A 97 2.89 -17.69 -4.43
C GLN A 97 4.41 -17.70 -4.53
N ARG A 98 5.06 -18.57 -3.75
CA ARG A 98 6.51 -18.75 -3.82
C ARG A 98 6.86 -19.39 -5.17
N LEU A 99 7.79 -18.78 -5.89
CA LEU A 99 8.29 -19.28 -7.16
C LEU A 99 9.75 -19.72 -7.00
N ALA A 100 10.07 -20.94 -7.44
CA ALA A 100 11.41 -21.49 -7.34
C ALA A 100 12.40 -20.64 -8.14
N GLY A 101 13.49 -20.20 -7.50
CA GLY A 101 14.55 -19.43 -8.17
C GLY A 101 14.20 -17.96 -8.47
N ALA A 102 13.04 -17.48 -8.03
CA ALA A 102 12.64 -16.08 -8.15
C ALA A 102 12.48 -15.44 -6.77
N TRP A 103 12.91 -14.18 -6.67
CA TRP A 103 12.58 -13.29 -5.57
C TRP A 103 11.31 -12.50 -5.94
N ILE A 104 10.37 -12.41 -5.00
CA ILE A 104 9.15 -11.62 -5.18
C ILE A 104 9.18 -10.47 -4.18
N LEU A 105 9.14 -9.25 -4.68
CA LEU A 105 8.95 -8.04 -3.88
C LEU A 105 7.54 -7.52 -4.12
N HIS A 106 6.80 -7.28 -3.05
CA HIS A 106 5.45 -6.73 -3.15
C HIS A 106 5.14 -5.79 -1.98
N GLY A 107 4.09 -5.00 -2.12
CA GLY A 107 3.61 -4.11 -1.06
C GLY A 107 2.74 -3.00 -1.61
N HIS A 108 2.66 -1.87 -0.91
CA HIS A 108 1.85 -0.74 -1.37
C HIS A 108 2.65 0.54 -1.55
N VAL A 109 2.28 1.32 -2.57
CA VAL A 109 2.70 2.71 -2.74
C VAL A 109 1.61 3.63 -2.21
N ARG A 110 1.96 4.52 -1.29
CA ARG A 110 1.02 5.44 -0.64
C ARG A 110 1.60 6.84 -0.53
N ASN A 111 0.73 7.82 -0.33
CA ASN A 111 1.16 9.13 0.14
C ASN A 111 1.27 9.14 1.68
N ARG A 112 1.67 10.29 2.26
CA ARG A 112 1.74 10.47 3.72
C ARG A 112 0.40 10.33 4.46
N ASP A 113 -0.73 10.47 3.74
CA ASP A 113 -2.09 10.28 4.27
C ASP A 113 -2.57 8.81 4.19
N GLY A 114 -1.67 7.89 3.82
CA GLY A 114 -1.98 6.47 3.64
C GLY A 114 -2.91 6.16 2.46
N LEU A 115 -3.19 7.14 1.60
CA LEU A 115 -3.96 6.92 0.38
C LEU A 115 -3.09 6.22 -0.66
N ALA A 116 -3.72 5.33 -1.42
CA ALA A 116 -3.07 4.62 -2.51
C ALA A 116 -2.56 5.60 -3.58
N ALA A 117 -1.31 5.46 -3.98
CA ALA A 117 -0.78 6.12 -5.16
C ALA A 117 -1.02 5.20 -6.36
N VAL A 118 -2.15 5.39 -7.05
CA VAL A 118 -2.57 4.56 -8.19
C VAL A 118 -1.72 4.85 -9.42
N GLY A 119 -1.28 3.81 -10.13
CA GLY A 119 -0.50 3.94 -11.36
C GLY A 119 0.95 4.41 -11.16
N ALA A 120 1.41 4.50 -9.91
CA ALA A 120 2.78 4.86 -9.58
C ALA A 120 3.74 3.79 -10.14
N VAL A 121 4.82 4.23 -10.76
CA VAL A 121 5.86 3.34 -11.27
C VAL A 121 6.74 2.93 -10.11
N VAL A 122 6.84 1.63 -9.85
CA VAL A 122 7.70 1.05 -8.83
C VAL A 122 8.81 0.29 -9.52
N ALA A 123 10.04 0.56 -9.12
CA ALA A 123 11.23 0.06 -9.79
C ALA A 123 12.27 -0.42 -8.79
N LEU A 124 13.05 -1.42 -9.20
CA LEU A 124 14.27 -1.84 -8.49
C LEU A 124 15.48 -1.20 -9.12
N TYR A 125 16.33 -0.62 -8.29
CA TYR A 125 17.57 0.05 -8.69
C TYR A 125 18.77 -0.66 -8.05
N PRO A 126 19.91 -0.72 -8.75
CA PRO A 126 21.17 -1.20 -8.17
C PRO A 126 21.81 -0.18 -7.22
N ASP A 127 21.43 1.11 -7.30
CA ASP A 127 21.98 2.18 -6.48
C ASP A 127 20.92 2.86 -5.59
N ALA A 128 21.36 3.45 -4.48
CA ALA A 128 20.50 4.08 -3.49
C ALA A 128 19.85 5.38 -3.99
N GLU A 129 20.46 6.03 -4.98
CA GLU A 129 19.98 7.29 -5.54
C GLU A 129 19.03 7.11 -6.72
N GLY A 130 18.88 5.88 -7.23
CA GLY A 130 18.05 5.58 -8.40
C GLY A 130 18.55 6.25 -9.69
N ARG A 131 19.87 6.44 -9.81
CA ARG A 131 20.52 7.07 -10.97
C ARG A 131 20.77 6.08 -12.10
N GLN A 132 20.92 4.80 -11.79
CA GLN A 132 21.09 3.76 -12.80
C GLN A 132 19.75 3.30 -13.36
N GLU A 133 19.80 2.60 -14.49
CA GLU A 133 18.60 2.00 -15.08
C GLU A 133 17.95 1.00 -14.13
N ALA A 134 16.62 1.03 -14.10
CA ALA A 134 15.86 0.10 -13.27
C ALA A 134 16.05 -1.34 -13.76
N LEU A 135 16.34 -2.25 -12.83
CA LEU A 135 16.50 -3.68 -13.11
C LEU A 135 15.17 -4.32 -13.53
N VAL A 136 14.08 -3.83 -12.95
CA VAL A 136 12.69 -4.23 -13.25
C VAL A 136 11.74 -3.16 -12.76
N GLU A 137 10.67 -2.93 -13.51
CA GLU A 137 9.62 -1.97 -13.17
C GLU A 137 8.23 -2.63 -13.17
N THR A 138 7.31 -2.04 -12.42
CA THR A 138 5.88 -2.37 -12.43
C THR A 138 5.08 -1.10 -12.15
N ARG A 139 3.75 -1.18 -12.27
CA ARG A 139 2.85 -0.10 -11.84
C ARG A 139 1.94 -0.57 -10.73
N SER A 140 1.68 0.32 -9.77
CA SER A 140 0.72 0.05 -8.70
C SER A 140 -0.73 0.07 -9.23
N ASP A 141 -1.56 -0.81 -8.67
CA ASP A 141 -2.97 -0.90 -9.03
C ASP A 141 -3.84 0.17 -8.36
N SER A 142 -5.17 0.05 -8.47
CA SER A 142 -6.16 0.96 -7.86
C SER A 142 -6.12 0.99 -6.32
N SER A 143 -5.57 -0.05 -5.68
CA SER A 143 -5.33 -0.11 -4.24
C SER A 143 -3.93 0.38 -3.85
N GLY A 144 -3.12 0.77 -4.84
CA GLY A 144 -1.71 1.11 -4.68
C GLY A 144 -0.83 -0.12 -4.49
N TYR A 145 -1.35 -1.33 -4.64
CA TYR A 145 -0.59 -2.57 -4.53
C TYR A 145 0.31 -2.75 -5.74
N TYR A 146 1.54 -3.21 -5.50
CA TYR A 146 2.50 -3.55 -6.56
C TYR A 146 3.12 -4.92 -6.29
N ARG A 147 3.53 -5.59 -7.36
CA ARG A 147 4.27 -6.85 -7.32
C ARG A 147 5.36 -6.83 -8.38
N LEU A 148 6.59 -7.09 -7.95
CA LEU A 148 7.78 -7.25 -8.76
C LEU A 148 8.27 -8.69 -8.60
N GLN A 149 8.66 -9.29 -9.71
CA GLN A 149 9.27 -10.60 -9.75
C GLN A 149 10.64 -10.47 -10.38
N TYR A 150 11.64 -10.98 -9.68
CA TYR A 150 13.03 -10.85 -10.06
C TYR A 150 13.70 -12.23 -10.05
N SER A 151 14.22 -12.70 -11.18
CA SER A 151 14.78 -14.04 -11.33
C SER A 151 16.29 -14.02 -11.62
N ARG A 152 16.99 -15.10 -11.26
CA ARG A 152 18.45 -15.22 -11.43
C ARG A 152 18.95 -14.97 -12.85
N PRO A 153 18.30 -15.50 -13.91
CA PRO A 153 18.77 -15.28 -15.27
C PRO A 153 18.71 -13.80 -15.67
N GLN A 154 17.79 -13.03 -15.10
CA GLN A 154 17.74 -11.58 -15.31
C GLN A 154 18.91 -10.88 -14.62
N TRP A 155 19.27 -11.31 -13.40
CA TRP A 155 20.45 -10.79 -12.68
C TRP A 155 21.75 -11.08 -13.42
N GLU A 156 21.96 -12.32 -13.88
CA GLU A 156 23.19 -12.70 -14.59
C GLU A 156 23.37 -11.91 -15.88
N LYS A 157 22.27 -11.62 -16.61
CA LYS A 157 22.30 -10.74 -17.79
C LYS A 157 22.66 -9.29 -17.43
N LEU A 158 22.09 -8.76 -16.34
CA LEU A 158 22.36 -7.39 -15.89
C LEU A 158 23.78 -7.21 -15.37
N VAL A 159 24.30 -8.17 -14.59
CA VAL A 159 25.70 -8.17 -14.14
C VAL A 159 26.64 -8.32 -15.32
N ALA A 160 26.36 -9.21 -16.28
CA ALA A 160 27.19 -9.34 -17.48
C ALA A 160 27.24 -8.04 -18.29
N ALA A 161 26.12 -7.31 -18.39
CA ALA A 161 26.05 -6.00 -19.05
C ALA A 161 26.80 -4.91 -18.27
N ALA A 162 26.63 -4.84 -16.95
CA ALA A 162 27.28 -3.84 -16.10
C ALA A 162 28.78 -4.08 -15.93
N SER A 163 29.24 -5.33 -15.99
CA SER A 163 30.65 -5.70 -15.82
C SER A 163 31.52 -5.45 -17.06
N GLY A 164 30.95 -4.93 -18.16
CA GLY A 164 31.76 -4.39 -19.25
C GLY A 164 32.60 -5.44 -19.98
N GLY A 165 32.00 -6.57 -20.33
CA GLY A 165 32.52 -7.35 -21.44
C GLY A 165 32.33 -6.54 -22.73
N ALA A 166 33.37 -5.85 -23.17
CA ALA A 166 33.57 -5.50 -24.57
C ALA A 166 33.70 -6.81 -25.39
N ALA A 167 32.59 -7.54 -25.52
CA ALA A 167 32.48 -8.71 -26.39
C ALA A 167 31.75 -8.23 -27.64
N THR A 168 32.58 -7.95 -28.64
CA THR A 168 32.30 -7.90 -30.08
C THR A 168 30.93 -8.44 -30.52
N THR A 169 30.15 -7.53 -31.12
CA THR A 169 29.18 -7.73 -32.22
C THR A 169 28.88 -9.17 -32.65
N GLY A 170 27.62 -9.58 -32.47
CA GLY A 170 27.06 -10.79 -33.08
C GLY A 170 25.56 -10.95 -32.79
N GLU A 171 24.74 -10.26 -33.58
CA GLU A 171 23.46 -10.73 -34.17
C GLU A 171 22.26 -11.16 -33.28
N GLU A 172 21.18 -10.39 -33.46
CA GLU A 172 19.73 -10.67 -33.36
C GLU A 172 19.15 -11.59 -32.26
N ALA A 173 18.27 -11.03 -31.40
CA ALA A 173 16.99 -11.65 -31.04
C ALA A 173 16.05 -10.65 -30.31
N GLY A 174 14.84 -10.50 -30.86
CA GLY A 174 13.76 -9.65 -30.32
C GLY A 174 13.19 -10.13 -28.98
N GLY A 175 12.90 -9.17 -28.10
CA GLY A 175 12.22 -9.38 -26.82
C GLY A 175 10.72 -9.08 -26.92
N THR A 176 9.90 -10.10 -26.69
CA THR A 176 8.43 -9.97 -26.60
C THR A 176 8.02 -9.54 -25.19
N VAL A 177 7.33 -8.40 -25.10
CA VAL A 177 6.64 -7.94 -23.89
C VAL A 177 5.38 -8.79 -23.70
N LEU A 178 5.38 -9.69 -22.72
CA LEU A 178 4.19 -10.46 -22.34
C LEU A 178 3.25 -9.59 -21.49
N HIS A 179 2.16 -9.13 -22.11
CA HIS A 179 0.95 -8.75 -21.38
C HIS A 179 0.23 -10.04 -20.92
N SER A 180 0.11 -10.23 -19.61
CA SER A 180 -0.62 -11.38 -19.05
C SER A 180 -2.12 -11.09 -18.97
N ASN A 181 -2.91 -11.81 -19.77
CA ASN A 181 -4.31 -12.11 -19.52
C ASN A 181 -4.44 -13.50 -18.86
N ALA A 182 -5.54 -13.68 -18.13
CA ALA A 182 -5.87 -14.86 -17.33
C ALA A 182 -6.31 -16.10 -18.14
N ALA A 183 -6.19 -17.26 -17.47
CA ALA A 183 -7.04 -18.48 -17.54
C ALA A 183 -6.32 -19.82 -17.90
N ALA A 184 -6.40 -20.74 -16.93
CA ALA A 184 -6.65 -22.20 -16.94
C ALA A 184 -5.97 -23.17 -17.94
N GLY A 185 -5.53 -24.32 -17.41
CA GLY A 185 -5.29 -25.57 -18.15
C GLY A 185 -4.44 -26.58 -17.37
N GLU A 186 -5.06 -27.68 -16.94
CA GLU A 186 -4.46 -28.88 -16.33
C GLU A 186 -3.74 -29.76 -17.37
N GLU A 187 -2.78 -30.60 -16.96
CA GLU A 187 -2.73 -32.04 -17.32
C GLU A 187 -1.57 -32.82 -16.64
N GLU A 188 -1.84 -34.11 -16.43
CA GLU A 188 -1.08 -35.14 -15.72
C GLU A 188 0.15 -35.69 -16.47
N GLY A 189 1.05 -36.38 -15.76
CA GLY A 189 2.12 -37.16 -16.40
C GLY A 189 3.05 -37.91 -15.44
N THR A 190 2.71 -39.19 -15.21
CA THR A 190 3.42 -40.24 -14.48
C THR A 190 4.78 -40.63 -15.10
N THR A 191 5.78 -41.02 -14.30
CA THR A 191 6.57 -42.26 -14.51
C THR A 191 7.54 -42.58 -13.36
N ARG A 192 7.61 -43.89 -13.04
CA ARG A 192 8.53 -44.55 -12.10
C ARG A 192 9.88 -44.82 -12.77
N HIS A 193 10.99 -44.83 -12.03
CA HIS A 193 11.92 -45.98 -11.98
C HIS A 193 13.00 -45.84 -10.87
N ARG A 194 13.12 -46.92 -10.09
CA ARG A 194 14.22 -47.28 -9.17
C ARG A 194 15.15 -48.24 -9.96
N PRO A 195 16.47 -48.27 -9.69
CA PRO A 195 16.99 -49.40 -8.93
C PRO A 195 18.05 -49.03 -7.89
N GLU A 196 18.22 -49.97 -6.96
CA GLU A 196 19.19 -50.05 -5.87
C GLU A 196 20.62 -50.26 -6.36
N ALA A 197 21.59 -49.76 -5.58
CA ALA A 197 22.91 -50.37 -5.45
C ALA A 197 23.41 -50.20 -4.00
N GLU A 198 23.59 -51.33 -3.33
CA GLU A 198 24.23 -51.46 -2.02
C GLU A 198 25.74 -51.26 -2.13
N GLY A 199 26.36 -50.65 -1.10
CA GLY A 199 27.83 -50.51 -1.06
C GLY A 199 28.39 -49.81 0.18
N ARG A 200 28.45 -50.54 1.30
CA ARG A 200 29.43 -50.49 2.41
C ARG A 200 29.98 -49.12 2.89
N GLY A 201 29.51 -48.71 4.06
CA GLY A 201 30.32 -48.64 5.29
C GLY A 201 31.52 -47.67 5.35
N HIS A 202 31.28 -46.47 5.89
CA HIS A 202 32.27 -45.78 6.73
C HIS A 202 31.57 -45.04 7.88
N ARG A 203 31.93 -45.39 9.11
CA ARG A 203 31.65 -44.61 10.33
C ARG A 203 32.36 -43.26 10.19
N LEU A 204 31.60 -42.18 10.04
CA LEU A 204 32.09 -40.83 10.25
C LEU A 204 31.08 -40.07 11.12
N ALA A 205 31.62 -39.45 12.15
CA ALA A 205 30.91 -38.63 13.12
C ALA A 205 29.96 -37.64 12.43
N ALA A 206 28.73 -37.59 12.92
CA ALA A 206 27.71 -36.64 12.53
C ALA A 206 28.10 -35.22 12.96
N GLY A 207 29.02 -34.61 12.22
CA GLY A 207 29.12 -33.17 12.13
C GLY A 207 28.11 -32.70 11.09
N LEU A 208 27.03 -32.08 11.53
CA LEU A 208 26.08 -31.35 10.71
C LEU A 208 26.82 -30.21 9.97
N ARG A 209 27.50 -30.52 8.87
CA ARG A 209 27.96 -29.53 7.91
C ARG A 209 26.74 -29.09 7.12
N ILE A 210 26.04 -28.09 7.66
CA ILE A 210 25.12 -27.26 6.88
C ILE A 210 25.92 -26.81 5.66
N ASN A 211 25.51 -27.30 4.49
CA ASN A 211 26.18 -27.03 3.23
C ASN A 211 25.93 -25.56 2.86
N THR A 212 26.74 -24.66 3.39
CA THR A 212 26.65 -23.20 3.26
C THR A 212 27.03 -22.67 1.87
N ARG A 213 27.37 -23.54 0.90
CA ARG A 213 27.74 -23.13 -0.46
C ARG A 213 26.57 -22.83 -1.39
N ALA A 214 25.35 -23.27 -1.07
CA ALA A 214 24.15 -22.88 -1.83
C ALA A 214 23.67 -21.44 -1.52
N ARG A 215 24.34 -20.75 -0.58
CA ARG A 215 24.11 -19.34 -0.22
C ARG A 215 24.92 -18.35 -1.04
N GLU A 216 25.79 -18.82 -1.91
CA GLU A 216 26.61 -17.97 -2.77
C GLU A 216 25.87 -17.73 -4.09
N LEU A 217 25.67 -16.45 -4.45
CA LEU A 217 25.30 -15.94 -5.78
C LEU A 217 23.81 -15.62 -6.05
N PHE A 218 23.07 -15.13 -5.06
CA PHE A 218 22.15 -14.03 -5.34
C PHE A 218 22.72 -12.76 -4.73
N ALA A 219 22.67 -11.67 -5.47
CA ALA A 219 23.36 -10.39 -5.26
C ALA A 219 23.91 -10.20 -3.82
N ARG A 220 25.25 -10.24 -3.67
CA ARG A 220 25.89 -9.69 -2.46
C ARG A 220 25.62 -8.19 -2.32
N GLU A 221 25.26 -7.56 -3.43
CA GLU A 221 25.02 -6.14 -3.53
C GLU A 221 23.57 -5.81 -3.12
N PRO A 222 23.39 -4.75 -2.32
CA PRO A 222 22.06 -4.27 -1.98
C PRO A 222 21.34 -3.76 -3.23
N VAL A 223 20.04 -4.04 -3.33
CA VAL A 223 19.16 -3.36 -4.28
C VAL A 223 18.25 -2.40 -3.53
N HIS A 224 17.82 -1.35 -4.21
CA HIS A 224 16.95 -0.33 -3.66
C HIS A 224 15.63 -0.32 -4.41
N VAL A 225 14.53 -0.13 -3.68
CA VAL A 225 13.22 0.03 -4.29
C VAL A 225 12.85 1.50 -4.28
N GLY A 226 12.49 2.00 -5.46
CA GLY A 226 12.00 3.36 -5.64
C GLY A 226 10.58 3.37 -6.20
N ALA A 227 9.85 4.45 -5.94
CA ALA A 227 8.59 4.70 -6.61
C ALA A 227 8.52 6.16 -7.09
N ARG A 228 7.95 6.38 -8.27
CA ARG A 228 7.63 7.71 -8.79
C ARG A 228 6.15 7.82 -9.14
N PRO A 229 5.47 8.94 -8.81
CA PRO A 229 4.23 9.28 -9.48
C PRO A 229 4.51 9.50 -10.97
N ASP A 230 3.52 9.34 -11.84
CA ASP A 230 3.70 9.40 -13.30
C ASP A 230 4.43 10.71 -13.71
N GLY A 231 5.68 10.58 -14.16
CA GLY A 231 6.56 11.73 -14.52
C GLY A 231 7.19 12.52 -13.36
N GLY A 232 7.03 12.11 -12.10
CA GLY A 232 7.62 12.76 -10.93
C GLY A 232 9.00 12.23 -10.52
N SER A 233 9.60 12.85 -9.49
CA SER A 233 10.86 12.39 -8.90
C SER A 233 10.68 11.05 -8.18
N VAL A 234 11.72 10.22 -8.26
CA VAL A 234 11.76 8.91 -7.59
C VAL A 234 11.95 9.11 -6.09
N THR A 235 11.05 8.56 -5.29
CA THR A 235 11.24 8.39 -3.84
C THR A 235 11.85 7.03 -3.59
N MET A 236 13.06 7.01 -3.03
CA MET A 236 13.80 5.79 -2.72
C MET A 236 13.51 5.31 -1.30
N ALA A 237 13.35 4.00 -1.11
CA ALA A 237 13.27 3.42 0.23
C ALA A 237 14.64 3.45 0.91
N ALA A 238 14.68 3.95 2.15
CA ALA A 238 15.93 4.13 2.88
C ALA A 238 16.67 2.81 3.21
N ALA A 239 15.95 1.71 3.40
CA ALA A 239 16.60 0.44 3.74
C ALA A 239 16.86 -0.37 2.47
N PRO A 240 18.10 -0.86 2.26
CA PRO A 240 18.42 -1.74 1.15
C PRO A 240 17.69 -3.08 1.29
N LEU A 241 17.54 -3.76 0.17
CA LEU A 241 16.98 -5.10 0.07
C LEU A 241 18.06 -6.06 -0.44
N TYR A 242 17.99 -7.30 0.04
CA TYR A 242 18.92 -8.36 -0.35
C TYR A 242 18.10 -9.45 -1.02
N PRO A 243 18.07 -9.51 -2.35
CA PRO A 243 17.26 -10.49 -3.07
C PRO A 243 17.78 -11.90 -2.77
N ALA A 244 16.87 -12.84 -2.52
CA ALA A 244 17.21 -14.25 -2.34
C ALA A 244 16.24 -15.13 -3.14
N PRO A 245 16.73 -16.23 -3.74
CA PRO A 245 15.89 -17.10 -4.55
C PRO A 245 14.80 -17.73 -3.68
N SER A 246 13.59 -17.82 -4.24
CA SER A 246 12.40 -18.35 -3.58
C SER A 246 11.97 -17.56 -2.32
N MET A 247 12.49 -16.33 -2.15
CA MET A 247 12.09 -15.44 -1.06
C MET A 247 10.96 -14.51 -1.51
N ILE A 248 10.07 -14.19 -0.56
CA ILE A 248 9.03 -13.17 -0.72
C ILE A 248 9.34 -12.08 0.30
N THR A 249 9.42 -10.83 -0.16
CA THR A 249 9.69 -9.67 0.68
C THR A 249 8.55 -8.67 0.56
N TYR A 250 8.03 -8.24 1.70
CA TYR A 250 7.02 -7.19 1.77
C TYR A 250 7.68 -5.84 2.05
N ARG A 251 7.32 -4.79 1.28
CA ARG A 251 7.80 -3.42 1.51
C ARG A 251 6.74 -2.38 1.13
N ASP A 252 6.40 -1.50 2.05
CA ASP A 252 5.60 -0.32 1.73
C ASP A 252 6.50 0.86 1.33
N LEU A 253 6.01 1.65 0.37
CA LEU A 253 6.63 2.87 -0.12
C LEU A 253 5.72 4.05 0.19
N VAL A 254 6.26 5.06 0.86
CA VAL A 254 5.55 6.31 1.12
C VAL A 254 6.19 7.38 0.25
N LEU A 255 5.45 7.83 -0.76
CA LEU A 255 5.84 8.95 -1.59
C LEU A 255 5.79 10.23 -0.76
N GLU A 256 6.93 10.93 -0.69
CA GLU A 256 6.89 12.34 -0.34
C GLU A 256 6.24 13.06 -1.51
N GLN A 257 5.18 13.85 -1.26
CA GLN A 257 4.57 14.62 -2.35
C GLN A 257 5.58 15.68 -2.83
N THR A 258 6.36 15.34 -3.84
CA THR A 258 7.24 16.25 -4.55
C THR A 258 6.40 17.06 -5.53
N GLY A 259 5.90 18.22 -5.09
CA GLY A 259 5.44 19.26 -6.04
C GLY A 259 4.02 19.80 -5.92
N LEU A 260 3.14 19.21 -5.09
CA LEU A 260 1.88 19.89 -4.70
C LEU A 260 2.06 20.44 -3.29
N GLY A 261 2.74 21.58 -3.22
CA GLY A 261 3.26 22.22 -2.01
C GLY A 261 2.38 22.13 -0.76
N GLY A 262 2.98 21.61 0.32
CA GLY A 262 3.04 22.35 1.58
C GLY A 262 1.85 22.28 2.54
N ALA A 263 0.82 21.45 2.31
CA ALA A 263 -0.30 21.33 3.25
C ALA A 263 -0.94 19.93 3.27
N ALA A 264 -0.17 18.85 3.15
CA ALA A 264 -0.74 17.50 3.09
C ALA A 264 -1.38 17.02 4.42
N CYS A 265 -1.18 17.72 5.55
CA CYS A 265 -1.99 17.52 6.75
C CYS A 265 -3.19 18.49 6.85
N ALA A 266 -3.43 19.33 5.84
CA ALA A 266 -4.68 20.09 5.68
C ALA A 266 -5.81 19.18 5.15
N LEU A 267 -6.04 18.09 5.88
CA LEU A 267 -7.33 17.52 6.27
C LEU A 267 -8.54 17.79 5.37
N ARG A 268 -8.49 17.53 4.06
CA ARG A 268 -9.59 17.86 3.14
C ARG A 268 -9.78 19.38 3.10
N THR A 269 -9.70 19.92 1.92
CA THR A 269 -10.07 21.30 1.71
C THR A 269 -11.50 21.53 2.22
N ARG A 270 -11.77 22.71 2.76
CA ARG A 270 -13.09 23.10 3.28
C ARG A 270 -14.21 22.84 2.26
N HIS A 271 -13.89 22.84 0.98
CA HIS A 271 -14.86 22.75 -0.10
C HIS A 271 -14.81 21.39 -0.80
N LEU A 272 -15.97 20.72 -0.84
CA LEU A 272 -16.19 19.43 -1.50
C LEU A 272 -17.22 19.61 -2.62
N GLY A 273 -16.81 19.42 -3.87
CA GLY A 273 -17.69 19.29 -5.02
C GLY A 273 -18.28 17.89 -5.20
N ASN A 274 -19.51 17.84 -5.67
CA ASN A 274 -20.14 16.67 -6.28
C ASN A 274 -20.06 16.81 -7.80
N SER A 275 -19.24 16.03 -8.50
CA SER A 275 -19.09 16.11 -9.96
C SER A 275 -20.34 15.69 -10.73
N GLY A 276 -21.21 14.87 -10.13
CA GLY A 276 -22.48 14.45 -10.75
C GLY A 276 -23.51 15.58 -10.76
N THR A 277 -23.67 16.30 -9.64
CA THR A 277 -24.60 17.43 -9.56
C THR A 277 -23.96 18.77 -9.89
N ARG A 278 -22.63 18.85 -9.96
CA ARG A 278 -21.84 20.11 -10.00
C ARG A 278 -22.16 21.05 -8.85
N GLU A 279 -22.47 20.53 -7.66
CA GLU A 279 -22.64 21.35 -6.45
C GLU A 279 -21.38 21.34 -5.60
N LEU A 280 -21.00 22.53 -5.12
CA LEU A 280 -19.95 22.77 -4.15
C LEU A 280 -20.58 22.80 -2.75
N HIS A 281 -20.04 22.00 -1.86
CA HIS A 281 -20.43 21.94 -0.46
C HIS A 281 -19.34 22.55 0.41
N ASP A 282 -19.76 23.20 1.51
CA ASP A 282 -18.86 23.66 2.58
C ASP A 282 -18.88 22.64 3.71
N LEU A 283 -17.75 21.99 3.97
CA LEU A 283 -17.61 20.99 5.03
C LEU A 283 -17.64 21.61 6.44
N GLU A 284 -17.47 22.92 6.58
CA GLU A 284 -17.61 23.63 7.85
C GLU A 284 -19.06 24.06 8.12
N HIS A 285 -19.86 24.25 7.06
CA HIS A 285 -21.27 24.65 7.13
C HIS A 285 -22.20 23.55 6.59
N GLU A 286 -21.94 22.30 7.01
CA GLU A 286 -22.79 21.15 6.67
C GLU A 286 -24.13 21.22 7.42
N SER A 287 -25.23 21.08 6.69
CA SER A 287 -26.57 20.90 7.25
C SER A 287 -27.19 19.60 6.76
N SER A 288 -28.17 19.05 7.48
CA SER A 288 -28.81 17.77 7.10
C SER A 288 -29.47 17.80 5.71
N GLY A 289 -29.77 18.99 5.18
CA GLY A 289 -30.34 19.16 3.84
C GLY A 289 -29.37 18.95 2.68
N CYS A 290 -28.06 19.09 2.90
CA CYS A 290 -27.08 19.06 1.80
C CYS A 290 -26.69 17.66 1.31
N ARG A 291 -27.00 16.58 2.06
CA ARG A 291 -26.82 15.17 1.71
C ARG A 291 -25.39 14.80 1.23
N ILE A 292 -24.35 15.43 1.79
CA ILE A 292 -22.94 15.21 1.41
C ILE A 292 -22.53 13.74 1.55
N GLU A 293 -23.08 13.03 2.53
CA GLU A 293 -22.84 11.62 2.77
C GLU A 293 -23.29 10.72 1.61
N GLN A 294 -24.30 11.16 0.85
CA GLN A 294 -24.85 10.44 -0.29
C GLN A 294 -24.04 10.64 -1.58
N ILE A 295 -23.13 11.62 -1.60
CA ILE A 295 -22.22 11.82 -2.73
C ILE A 295 -21.34 10.57 -2.85
N ARG A 296 -21.47 9.84 -3.96
CA ARG A 296 -20.66 8.65 -4.21
C ARG A 296 -19.17 9.02 -4.22
N PRO A 297 -18.26 8.16 -3.72
CA PRO A 297 -16.84 8.49 -3.64
C PRO A 297 -16.20 8.93 -4.96
N ASP A 298 -16.62 8.35 -6.09
CA ASP A 298 -16.17 8.68 -7.45
C ASP A 298 -16.65 10.05 -7.94
N HIS A 299 -17.68 10.63 -7.30
CA HIS A 299 -18.16 11.98 -7.61
C HIS A 299 -17.57 13.07 -6.70
N ARG A 300 -16.72 12.71 -5.73
CA ARG A 300 -16.16 13.69 -4.77
C ARG A 300 -14.94 14.38 -5.37
N VAL A 301 -15.02 15.70 -5.52
CA VAL A 301 -13.90 16.54 -5.98
C VAL A 301 -13.58 17.55 -4.88
N TYR A 302 -12.34 17.62 -4.42
CA TYR A 302 -11.94 18.52 -3.34
C TYR A 302 -11.30 19.78 -3.93
N PHE A 303 -11.75 20.97 -3.50
CA PHE A 303 -11.24 22.26 -3.98
C PHE A 303 -10.60 23.05 -2.85
N ARG A 304 -9.43 23.63 -3.11
CA ARG A 304 -8.68 24.42 -2.11
C ARG A 304 -9.47 25.62 -1.63
N ASN A 305 -10.22 26.24 -2.52
CA ASN A 305 -11.08 27.39 -2.23
C ASN A 305 -12.29 27.41 -3.17
N GLU A 306 -13.28 28.22 -2.83
CA GLU A 306 -14.51 28.41 -3.63
C GLU A 306 -14.24 28.91 -5.05
N LYS A 307 -13.21 29.73 -5.24
CA LYS A 307 -12.86 30.35 -6.53
C LYS A 307 -12.43 29.29 -7.55
N GLU A 308 -11.66 28.30 -7.11
CA GLU A 308 -11.23 27.16 -7.93
C GLU A 308 -12.45 26.34 -8.41
N ALA A 309 -13.38 26.03 -7.50
CA ALA A 309 -14.59 25.31 -7.83
C ALA A 309 -15.49 26.08 -8.82
N ALA A 310 -15.66 27.38 -8.59
CA ALA A 310 -16.46 28.25 -9.45
C ALA A 310 -15.84 28.39 -10.85
N ALA A 311 -14.52 28.46 -10.96
CA ALA A 311 -13.82 28.46 -12.25
C ALA A 311 -14.05 27.17 -13.07
N LEU A 312 -14.30 26.05 -12.37
CA LEU A 312 -14.64 24.76 -12.96
C LEU A 312 -16.16 24.56 -13.16
N GLY A 313 -16.96 25.61 -12.93
CA GLY A 313 -18.40 25.61 -13.18
C GLY A 313 -19.23 24.87 -12.13
N TYR A 314 -18.72 24.71 -10.92
CA TYR A 314 -19.52 24.22 -9.79
C TYR A 314 -20.39 25.36 -9.25
N ASP A 315 -21.65 25.04 -8.95
CA ASP A 315 -22.59 25.92 -8.27
C ASP A 315 -22.53 25.72 -6.75
N TYR A 316 -22.91 26.72 -5.97
CA TYR A 316 -22.92 26.61 -4.52
C TYR A 316 -24.15 25.81 -4.05
N CYS A 317 -23.95 24.83 -3.18
CA CYS A 317 -25.06 24.11 -2.55
C CYS A 317 -25.88 25.09 -1.68
N ALA A 318 -27.18 25.24 -1.98
CA ALA A 318 -28.08 26.16 -1.28
C ALA A 318 -28.17 25.91 0.23
N TYR A 319 -27.93 24.68 0.67
CA TYR A 319 -27.97 24.28 2.08
C TYR A 319 -26.68 24.61 2.86
N CYS A 320 -25.53 24.68 2.17
CA CYS A 320 -24.24 25.02 2.78
C CYS A 320 -23.98 26.53 2.72
N TYR A 321 -24.31 27.16 1.59
CA TYR A 321 -23.97 28.57 1.31
C TYR A 321 -25.18 29.52 1.31
N GLY A 322 -26.39 28.99 1.45
CA GLY A 322 -27.64 29.75 1.35
C GLY A 322 -28.16 29.88 -0.09
N LYS A 323 -29.48 30.06 -0.22
CA LYS A 323 -30.17 30.21 -1.52
C LYS A 323 -29.70 31.43 -2.32
N SER A 324 -29.19 32.47 -1.67
CA SER A 324 -28.71 33.68 -2.34
C SER A 324 -27.42 33.46 -3.15
N ARG A 325 -26.64 32.43 -2.80
CA ARG A 325 -25.39 32.10 -3.49
C ARG A 325 -25.53 30.94 -4.48
N SER A 326 -26.53 30.09 -4.28
CA SER A 326 -26.87 29.03 -5.22
C SER A 326 -27.57 29.62 -6.45
N LYS A 327 -27.26 29.11 -7.64
CA LYS A 327 -27.96 29.46 -8.87
C LYS A 327 -29.17 28.56 -9.14
N ARG A 328 -29.45 27.61 -8.24
CA ARG A 328 -30.57 26.66 -8.30
C ARG A 328 -31.73 27.06 -7.42
#